data_AF-A0A1V2UNW3-F1
#
_entry.id   AF-A0A1V2UNW3-F1
#
_cell.length_a   1.000
_cell.length_b   1.000
_cell.length_c   1.000
_cell.angle_alpha   90.00
_cell.angle_beta   90.00
_cell.angle_gamma   90.00
#
_symmetry.space_group_name_H-M   'P 1'
#
loop_
_entity.id
_entity.type
_entity.pdbx_description
1 polymer ?
#
loop_
_entity_poly.entity_id
_entity_poly.type
_entity_poly.pdbx_seq_one_letter_code
_entity_poly.pdbx_strand_id
1 'polypeptide(L)'
;MLNIFLSASIPLSNRKKCFYETADVLAIKEAVRSLVEVVIPNGRIVCGGHTAITPLLAMATKNSKKDVNFISIYQSNIFKPDFPESVYDFIDLTLIDGNPEEREESLKIMRQAMIQSQKFDAIVLIGGMEGVIDELEMFLEFHPNAQIIPLASTGAASRIVYESEKNKLNPRFELDPRFENDYTYSSLFRRLFHNHLKN
;
A
#
# COMPACT_ATOMS: atom_id res chain seq x y z
N MET A 1 -10.94 -0.87 -15.20
CA MET A 1 -9.49 -0.87 -14.91
C MET A 1 -9.36 -0.91 -13.40
N LEU A 2 -8.62 -1.88 -12.87
CA LEU A 2 -8.46 -2.08 -11.43
C LEU A 2 -7.57 -0.98 -10.83
N ASN A 3 -8.02 -0.31 -9.77
CA ASN A 3 -7.33 0.78 -9.10
C ASN A 3 -7.08 0.42 -7.64
N ILE A 4 -5.81 0.21 -7.28
CA ILE A 4 -5.41 -0.18 -5.94
C ILE A 4 -4.67 0.94 -5.24
N PHE A 5 -5.07 1.25 -4.02
CA PHE A 5 -4.26 2.03 -3.09
C PHE A 5 -3.39 1.08 -2.29
N LEU A 6 -2.06 1.24 -2.35
CA LEU A 6 -1.12 0.45 -1.56
C LEU A 6 -0.63 1.28 -0.37
N SER A 7 -0.94 0.83 0.83
CA SER A 7 -0.40 1.37 2.08
C SER A 7 0.61 0.39 2.64
N ALA A 8 1.90 0.74 2.58
CA ALA A 8 2.96 -0.18 2.96
C ALA A 8 4.21 0.52 3.49
N SER A 9 4.84 -0.10 4.48
CA SER A 9 6.20 0.24 4.93
C SER A 9 6.87 -0.97 5.57
N ILE A 10 8.19 -0.99 5.63
CA ILE A 10 8.95 -2.02 6.35
C ILE A 10 9.41 -1.43 7.70
N PRO A 11 8.88 -1.90 8.84
CA PRO A 11 9.35 -1.47 10.16
C PRO A 11 10.82 -1.83 10.37
N LEU A 12 11.61 -0.88 10.87
CA LEU A 12 12.99 -1.10 11.28
C LEU A 12 13.06 -1.35 12.80
N SER A 13 14.14 -1.99 13.27
CA SER A 13 14.31 -2.37 14.68
C SER A 13 14.39 -1.19 15.66
N ASN A 14 14.61 0.04 15.17
CA ASN A 14 14.60 1.26 15.95
C ASN A 14 13.21 1.90 16.13
N ARG A 15 12.14 1.23 15.65
CA ARG A 15 10.75 1.71 15.71
C ARG A 15 10.03 1.16 16.95
N LYS A 16 8.76 1.54 17.14
CA LYS A 16 7.97 1.04 18.26
C LYS A 16 7.85 -0.49 18.19
N LYS A 17 8.01 -1.14 19.35
CA LYS A 17 8.02 -2.60 19.49
C LYS A 17 6.82 -3.29 18.85
N CYS A 18 5.64 -2.70 19.00
CA CYS A 18 4.41 -3.23 18.42
C CYS A 18 4.46 -3.45 16.89
N PHE A 19 5.25 -2.68 16.15
CA PHE A 19 5.33 -2.82 14.69
C PHE A 19 6.44 -3.76 14.24
N TYR A 20 7.64 -3.71 14.84
CA TYR A 20 8.75 -4.54 14.36
C TYR A 20 8.76 -5.95 14.94
N GLU A 21 8.12 -6.20 16.09
CA GLU A 21 8.13 -7.52 16.75
C GLU A 21 7.41 -8.59 15.92
N THR A 22 6.37 -8.20 15.19
CA THR A 22 5.58 -9.11 14.34
C THR A 22 5.90 -8.97 12.86
N ALA A 23 6.74 -8.00 12.47
CA ALA A 23 7.03 -7.71 11.08
C ALA A 23 7.76 -8.87 10.39
N ASP A 24 7.14 -9.43 9.34
CA ASP A 24 7.78 -10.39 8.47
C ASP A 24 8.27 -9.68 7.21
N VAL A 25 9.55 -9.31 7.19
CA VAL A 25 10.16 -8.56 6.08
C VAL A 25 10.13 -9.35 4.76
N LEU A 26 10.23 -10.68 4.82
CA LEU A 26 10.16 -11.51 3.61
C LEU A 26 8.73 -11.51 3.06
N ALA A 27 7.74 -11.72 3.94
CA ALA A 27 6.34 -11.64 3.59
C ALA A 27 5.94 -10.28 3.01
N ILE A 28 6.41 -9.17 3.60
CA ILE A 28 6.15 -7.82 3.08
C ILE A 28 6.66 -7.68 1.65
N LYS A 29 7.91 -8.10 1.39
CA LYS A 29 8.51 -8.01 0.04
C LYS A 29 7.75 -8.87 -0.97
N GLU A 30 7.44 -10.12 -0.61
CA GLU A 30 6.72 -11.03 -1.51
C GLU A 30 5.28 -10.58 -1.76
N ALA A 31 4.60 -10.01 -0.76
CA ALA A 31 3.27 -9.46 -0.92
C ALA A 31 3.25 -8.23 -1.86
N VAL A 32 4.21 -7.30 -1.70
CA VAL A 32 4.35 -6.14 -2.62
C VAL A 32 4.61 -6.62 -4.05
N ARG A 33 5.55 -7.54 -4.23
CA ARG A 33 5.88 -8.10 -5.55
C ARG A 33 4.68 -8.78 -6.20
N SER A 34 3.97 -9.61 -5.44
CA SER A 34 2.79 -10.35 -5.92
C SER A 34 1.65 -9.41 -6.28
N LEU A 35 1.47 -8.31 -5.53
CA LEU A 35 0.46 -7.30 -5.84
C LEU A 35 0.74 -6.66 -7.20
N VAL A 36 2.00 -6.26 -7.45
CA VAL A 36 2.42 -5.69 -8.74
C VAL A 36 2.18 -6.69 -9.88
N GLU A 37 2.59 -7.95 -9.72
CA GLU A 37 2.40 -9.00 -10.73
C GLU A 37 0.93 -9.16 -11.14
N VAL A 38 0.02 -9.11 -10.18
CA VAL A 38 -1.41 -9.37 -10.40
C VAL A 38 -2.16 -8.14 -10.91
N VAL A 39 -1.83 -6.95 -10.40
CA VAL A 39 -2.59 -5.72 -10.68
C VAL A 39 -2.16 -5.06 -11.99
N ILE A 40 -0.85 -4.90 -12.22
CA ILE A 40 -0.31 -4.10 -13.32
C ILE A 40 -0.76 -4.56 -14.72
N PRO A 41 -0.98 -5.86 -15.01
CA PRO A 41 -1.50 -6.26 -16.30
C PRO A 41 -2.80 -5.54 -16.71
N ASN A 42 -3.70 -5.25 -15.77
CA ASN A 42 -5.06 -4.73 -16.04
C ASN A 42 -5.47 -3.56 -15.11
N GLY A 43 -4.50 -2.93 -14.45
CA GLY A 43 -4.76 -2.00 -13.37
C GLY A 43 -3.59 -1.10 -13.00
N ARG A 44 -3.80 -0.28 -11.98
CA ARG A 44 -2.85 0.70 -11.46
C ARG A 44 -2.72 0.58 -9.95
N ILE A 45 -1.54 0.94 -9.45
CA ILE A 45 -1.23 1.05 -8.03
C ILE A 45 -0.88 2.50 -7.72
N VAL A 46 -1.48 3.06 -6.67
CA VAL A 46 -1.15 4.39 -6.14
C VAL A 46 -0.65 4.22 -4.71
N CYS A 47 0.48 4.84 -4.36
CA CYS A 47 1.00 4.80 -2.99
C CYS A 47 1.94 5.97 -2.66
N GLY A 48 2.33 6.06 -1.39
CA GLY A 48 3.35 7.01 -0.94
C GLY A 48 4.75 6.59 -1.37
N GLY A 49 5.67 7.55 -1.48
CA GLY A 49 7.07 7.34 -1.85
C GLY A 49 7.95 6.74 -0.75
N HIS A 50 7.52 5.64 -0.11
CA HIS A 50 8.32 5.00 0.93
C HIS A 50 9.63 4.43 0.35
N THR A 51 10.77 4.78 0.97
CA THR A 51 12.13 4.49 0.45
C THR A 51 12.39 3.01 0.20
N ALA A 52 11.82 2.13 1.04
CA ALA A 52 11.97 0.69 0.90
C ALA A 52 10.93 -0.01 0.01
N ILE A 53 9.77 0.63 -0.26
CA ILE A 53 8.68 0.02 -1.04
C ILE A 53 8.77 0.43 -2.50
N THR A 54 9.02 1.70 -2.78
CA THR A 54 9.08 2.25 -4.15
C THR A 54 10.07 1.51 -5.06
N PRO A 55 11.29 1.14 -4.61
CA PRO A 55 12.19 0.34 -5.45
C PRO A 55 11.64 -1.07 -5.74
N LEU A 56 10.93 -1.70 -4.80
CA LEU A 56 10.33 -3.02 -5.02
C LEU A 56 9.23 -2.96 -6.08
N LEU A 57 8.43 -1.89 -6.05
CA LEU A 57 7.40 -1.60 -7.04
C LEU A 57 8.02 -1.46 -8.44
N ALA A 58 9.02 -0.60 -8.58
CA ALA A 58 9.71 -0.37 -9.85
C ALA A 58 10.42 -1.63 -10.39
N MET A 59 11.06 -2.42 -9.51
CA MET A 59 11.73 -3.65 -9.95
C MET A 59 10.72 -4.72 -10.41
N ALA A 60 9.57 -4.82 -9.76
CA ALA A 60 8.54 -5.79 -10.12
C ALA A 60 7.83 -5.44 -11.44
N THR A 61 7.82 -4.18 -11.87
CA THR A 61 7.29 -3.76 -13.17
C THR A 61 8.26 -3.92 -14.33
N LYS A 62 9.56 -4.11 -14.08
CA LYS A 62 10.59 -4.18 -15.13
C LYS A 62 10.33 -5.22 -16.24
N ASN A 63 9.60 -6.28 -15.93
CA ASN A 63 9.25 -7.33 -16.90
C ASN A 63 7.92 -7.07 -17.65
N SER A 64 7.18 -6.01 -17.30
CA SER A 64 5.97 -5.60 -17.99
C SER A 64 6.32 -4.94 -19.32
N LYS A 65 5.81 -5.47 -20.43
CA LYS A 65 6.02 -4.95 -21.79
C LYS A 65 5.24 -3.65 -22.11
N LYS A 66 4.68 -2.97 -21.11
CA LYS A 66 3.81 -1.80 -21.32
C LYS A 66 4.54 -0.51 -20.94
N ASP A 67 4.59 0.43 -21.89
CA ASP A 67 5.29 1.72 -21.84
C ASP A 67 4.60 2.83 -21.01
N VAL A 68 3.89 2.55 -19.90
CA VAL A 68 3.19 3.64 -19.18
C VAL A 68 2.99 3.40 -17.68
N ASN A 69 3.31 4.43 -16.88
CA ASN A 69 2.85 4.88 -15.55
C ASN A 69 1.72 4.11 -14.79
N PHE A 70 1.80 2.78 -14.64
CA PHE A 70 0.84 2.02 -13.82
C PHE A 70 1.05 2.20 -12.31
N ILE A 71 2.18 2.79 -11.90
CA ILE A 71 2.50 3.06 -10.51
C ILE A 71 2.60 4.56 -10.31
N SER A 72 1.66 5.14 -9.57
CA SER A 72 1.70 6.56 -9.19
C SER A 72 2.19 6.69 -7.76
N ILE A 73 3.27 7.45 -7.59
CA ILE A 73 3.89 7.73 -6.31
C ILE A 73 3.57 9.17 -5.91
N TYR A 74 2.97 9.34 -4.74
CA TYR A 74 2.79 10.66 -4.14
C TYR A 74 3.84 10.86 -3.07
N GLN A 75 4.52 12.01 -3.11
CA GLN A 75 5.57 12.32 -2.15
C GLN A 75 5.55 13.81 -1.81
N SER A 76 5.66 14.12 -0.52
CA SER A 76 5.79 15.52 -0.11
C SER A 76 7.20 16.03 -0.41
N ASN A 77 7.31 17.26 -0.91
CA ASN A 77 8.57 17.90 -1.31
C ASN A 77 9.59 17.99 -0.17
N ILE A 78 9.14 18.05 1.08
CA ILE A 78 10.02 18.10 2.26
C ILE A 78 10.70 16.75 2.55
N PHE A 79 10.20 15.67 1.95
CA PHE A 79 10.73 14.32 2.06
C PHE A 79 11.18 13.82 0.68
N LYS A 80 11.73 14.71 -0.16
CA LYS A 80 12.13 14.36 -1.53
C LYS A 80 12.89 13.03 -1.52
N PRO A 81 12.41 12.02 -2.26
CA PRO A 81 12.97 10.71 -2.14
C PRO A 81 14.28 10.66 -2.92
N ASP A 82 15.29 10.01 -2.34
CA ASP A 82 16.56 9.74 -3.00
C ASP A 82 16.54 8.32 -3.55
N PHE A 83 15.92 8.15 -4.72
CA PHE A 83 15.89 6.87 -5.41
C PHE A 83 17.01 6.80 -6.47
N PRO A 84 17.54 5.60 -6.78
CA PRO A 84 18.37 5.43 -7.97
C PRO A 84 17.61 5.87 -9.24
N GLU A 85 18.30 6.50 -10.20
CA GLU A 85 17.69 7.01 -11.45
C GLU A 85 16.78 5.99 -12.13
N SER A 86 17.23 4.73 -12.19
CA SER A 86 16.47 3.61 -12.78
C SER A 86 15.10 3.32 -12.16
N VAL A 87 14.79 3.85 -10.96
CA VAL A 87 13.47 3.72 -10.34
C VAL A 87 12.48 4.68 -10.98
N TYR A 88 12.92 5.89 -11.34
CA TYR A 88 12.06 6.93 -11.92
C TYR A 88 11.52 6.55 -13.30
N ASP A 89 12.21 5.68 -14.03
CA ASP A 89 11.75 5.16 -15.33
C ASP A 89 10.46 4.33 -15.22
N PHE A 90 10.10 3.84 -14.03
CA PHE A 90 8.98 2.91 -13.82
C PHE A 90 7.87 3.47 -12.92
N ILE A 91 7.99 4.72 -12.48
CA ILE A 91 7.02 5.37 -11.59
C ILE A 91 6.57 6.71 -12.14
N ASP A 92 5.34 7.08 -11.81
CA ASP A 92 4.77 8.40 -12.03
C ASP A 92 4.81 9.19 -10.72
N LEU A 93 5.82 10.03 -10.54
CA LEU A 93 6.04 10.77 -9.29
C LEU A 93 5.28 12.09 -9.30
N THR A 94 4.29 12.21 -8.41
CA THR A 94 3.60 13.45 -8.08
C THR A 94 4.16 14.02 -6.78
N LEU A 95 4.74 15.23 -6.88
CA LEU A 95 5.25 15.96 -5.74
C LEU A 95 4.19 16.90 -5.18
N ILE A 96 3.99 16.86 -3.86
CA ILE A 96 3.05 17.72 -3.14
C ILE A 96 3.86 18.70 -2.28
N ASP A 97 3.56 19.99 -2.42
CA ASP A 97 4.19 21.02 -1.59
C ASP A 97 3.86 20.81 -0.11
N GLY A 98 4.85 21.06 0.73
CA GLY A 98 4.75 20.91 2.17
C GLY A 98 5.58 21.97 2.88
N ASN A 99 5.20 22.26 4.11
CA ASN A 99 5.92 23.15 5.00
C ASN A 99 6.91 22.33 5.86
N PRO A 100 8.24 22.58 5.78
CA PRO A 100 9.23 21.87 6.58
C PRO A 100 9.03 22.00 8.10
N GLU A 101 8.44 23.10 8.55
CA GLU A 101 8.14 23.36 9.96
C GLU A 101 6.92 22.58 10.45
N GLU A 102 6.05 22.14 9.53
CA GLU A 102 4.80 21.43 9.80
C GLU A 102 4.79 20.08 9.09
N ARG A 103 5.71 19.20 9.51
CA ARG A 103 5.95 17.90 8.86
C ARG A 103 4.70 17.01 8.84
N GLU A 104 3.97 16.94 9.94
CA GLU A 104 2.77 16.11 10.06
C GLU A 104 1.64 16.63 9.15
N GLU A 105 1.44 17.95 9.11
CA GLU A 105 0.44 18.56 8.24
C GLU A 105 0.80 18.36 6.76
N SER A 106 2.08 18.48 6.40
CA SER A 106 2.55 18.21 5.04
C SER A 106 2.30 16.76 4.61
N LEU A 107 2.50 15.80 5.51
CA LEU A 107 2.17 14.39 5.25
C LEU A 107 0.67 14.19 5.11
N LYS A 108 -0.15 14.85 5.94
CA LYS A 108 -1.60 14.78 5.88
C LYS A 108 -2.14 15.34 4.55
N ILE A 109 -1.67 16.51 4.12
CA ILE A 109 -2.02 17.12 2.82
C ILE A 109 -1.66 16.16 1.68
N MET A 110 -0.45 15.59 1.70
CA MET A 110 -0.02 14.63 0.69
C MET A 110 -0.89 13.36 0.69
N ARG A 111 -1.19 12.78 1.86
CA ARG A 111 -2.07 11.61 1.98
C ARG A 111 -3.47 11.91 1.45
N GLN A 112 -4.02 13.06 1.79
CA GLN A 112 -5.33 13.46 1.31
C GLN A 112 -5.35 13.62 -0.22
N ALA A 113 -4.35 14.30 -0.80
CA ALA A 113 -4.22 14.43 -2.25
C ALA A 113 -4.08 13.05 -2.94
N MET A 114 -3.27 12.17 -2.35
CA MET A 114 -3.05 10.81 -2.85
C MET A 114 -4.34 9.97 -2.80
N ILE A 115 -5.05 9.96 -1.67
CA ILE A 115 -6.28 9.19 -1.47
C ILE A 115 -7.39 9.75 -2.35
N GLN A 116 -7.54 11.06 -2.46
CA GLN A 116 -8.58 11.69 -3.29
C GLN A 116 -8.27 11.73 -4.79
N SER A 117 -7.06 11.34 -5.21
CA SER A 117 -6.62 11.42 -6.60
C SER A 117 -7.52 10.68 -7.59
N GLN A 118 -8.16 9.60 -7.15
CA GLN A 118 -9.05 8.78 -7.96
C GLN A 118 -9.98 7.92 -7.09
N LYS A 119 -10.92 7.22 -7.74
CA LYS A 119 -11.67 6.13 -7.10
C LYS A 119 -10.81 4.87 -7.06
N PHE A 120 -10.78 4.24 -5.89
CA PHE A 120 -10.10 2.97 -5.67
C PHE A 120 -11.10 1.84 -5.53
N ASP A 121 -10.76 0.68 -6.09
CA ASP A 121 -11.52 -0.56 -5.90
C ASP A 121 -11.14 -1.22 -4.57
N ALA A 122 -9.89 -1.05 -4.13
CA ALA A 122 -9.42 -1.56 -2.86
C ALA A 122 -8.22 -0.78 -2.30
N ILE A 123 -8.05 -0.88 -0.98
CA ILE A 123 -6.80 -0.59 -0.27
C ILE A 123 -6.15 -1.89 0.18
N VAL A 124 -4.85 -2.03 -0.03
CA VAL A 124 -4.05 -3.16 0.45
C VAL A 124 -3.05 -2.66 1.49
N LEU A 125 -3.13 -3.20 2.71
CA LEU A 125 -2.21 -2.88 3.79
C LEU A 125 -1.15 -3.98 3.93
N ILE A 126 0.12 -3.62 3.82
CA ILE A 126 1.25 -4.56 3.86
C ILE A 126 2.29 -4.07 4.87
N GLY A 127 2.55 -4.87 5.90
CA GLY A 127 3.43 -4.51 7.00
C GLY A 127 2.95 -3.22 7.67
N GLY A 128 3.78 -2.18 7.65
CA GLY A 128 3.33 -0.85 8.06
C GLY A 128 3.70 -0.43 9.47
N MET A 129 3.60 0.87 9.72
CA MET A 129 3.65 1.49 11.04
C MET A 129 2.43 2.42 11.20
N GLU A 130 2.53 3.48 12.00
CA GLU A 130 1.43 4.43 12.24
C GLU A 130 0.82 4.99 10.94
N GLY A 131 1.66 5.28 9.94
CA GLY A 131 1.17 5.85 8.68
C GLY A 131 0.20 4.97 7.91
N VAL A 132 0.27 3.64 8.06
CA VAL A 132 -0.69 2.71 7.44
C VAL A 132 -2.05 2.80 8.11
N ILE A 133 -2.07 3.04 9.42
CA ILE A 133 -3.31 3.24 10.18
C ILE A 133 -3.92 4.59 9.79
N ASP A 134 -3.11 5.65 9.75
CA ASP A 134 -3.58 6.99 9.35
C ASP A 134 -4.19 6.99 7.94
N GLU A 135 -3.55 6.31 6.99
CA GLU A 135 -4.02 6.17 5.62
C GLU A 135 -5.32 5.36 5.54
N LEU A 136 -5.45 4.29 6.33
CA LEU A 136 -6.69 3.52 6.41
C LEU A 136 -7.87 4.37 6.91
N GLU A 137 -7.67 5.16 7.98
CA GLU A 137 -8.73 5.99 8.54
C GLU A 137 -9.23 7.02 7.51
N MET A 138 -8.31 7.69 6.80
CA MET A 138 -8.69 8.60 5.71
C MET A 138 -9.34 7.85 4.54
N PHE A 139 -8.84 6.67 4.19
CA PHE A 139 -9.38 5.89 3.08
C PHE A 139 -10.81 5.43 3.33
N LEU A 140 -11.15 5.01 4.57
CA LEU A 140 -12.51 4.65 4.95
C LEU A 140 -13.49 5.82 4.82
N GLU A 141 -13.02 7.06 5.04
CA GLU A 141 -13.82 8.27 4.88
C GLU A 141 -14.12 8.58 3.39
N PHE A 142 -13.09 8.51 2.54
CA PHE A 142 -13.21 8.91 1.12
C PHE A 142 -13.68 7.78 0.19
N HIS A 143 -13.48 6.51 0.56
CA HIS A 143 -13.78 5.33 -0.25
C HIS A 143 -14.58 4.28 0.54
N PRO A 144 -15.77 4.61 1.05
CA PRO A 144 -16.55 3.72 1.93
C PRO A 144 -17.00 2.41 1.27
N ASN A 145 -16.98 2.34 -0.07
CA ASN A 145 -17.38 1.15 -0.84
C ASN A 145 -16.19 0.33 -1.35
N ALA A 146 -14.96 0.78 -1.12
CA ALA A 146 -13.76 0.07 -1.57
C ALA A 146 -13.44 -1.09 -0.63
N GLN A 147 -12.86 -2.15 -1.20
CA GLN A 147 -12.47 -3.32 -0.42
C GLN A 147 -11.25 -3.00 0.45
N ILE A 148 -11.25 -3.43 1.71
CA ILE A 148 -10.14 -3.25 2.64
C ILE A 148 -9.41 -4.59 2.82
N ILE A 149 -8.11 -4.63 2.52
CA ILE A 149 -7.31 -5.87 2.51
C ILE A 149 -6.11 -5.71 3.45
N PRO A 150 -6.30 -5.90 4.78
CA PRO A 150 -5.19 -5.91 5.73
C PRO A 150 -4.49 -7.28 5.76
N LEU A 151 -3.38 -7.44 5.04
CA LEU A 151 -2.57 -8.67 5.03
C LEU A 151 -1.83 -8.90 6.35
N ALA A 152 -2.54 -9.39 7.36
CA ALA A 152 -2.02 -9.72 8.68
C ALA A 152 -0.86 -10.74 8.69
N SER A 153 -0.76 -11.61 7.68
CA SER A 153 0.39 -12.52 7.51
C SER A 153 1.72 -11.80 7.32
N THR A 154 1.70 -10.51 6.98
CA THR A 154 2.89 -9.65 6.85
C THR A 154 3.30 -8.96 8.15
N GLY A 155 2.48 -9.09 9.19
CA GLY A 155 2.75 -8.53 10.51
C GLY A 155 2.51 -7.02 10.61
N ALA A 156 3.11 -6.43 11.65
CA ALA A 156 3.17 -4.99 11.91
C ALA A 156 1.79 -4.31 11.94
N ALA A 157 1.67 -3.09 11.40
CA ALA A 157 0.41 -2.34 11.44
C ALA A 157 -0.75 -3.08 10.75
N SER A 158 -0.48 -3.78 9.65
CA SER A 158 -1.47 -4.58 8.93
C SER A 158 -2.09 -5.66 9.81
N ARG A 159 -1.27 -6.36 10.61
CA ARG A 159 -1.75 -7.34 11.59
C ARG A 159 -2.57 -6.70 12.70
N ILE A 160 -2.11 -5.57 13.23
CA ILE A 160 -2.82 -4.83 14.29
C ILE A 160 -4.22 -4.41 13.80
N VAL A 161 -4.32 -3.90 12.57
CA VAL A 161 -5.60 -3.51 11.96
C VAL A 161 -6.53 -4.72 11.84
N TYR A 162 -6.05 -5.83 11.27
CA TYR A 162 -6.85 -7.04 11.11
C TYR A 162 -7.35 -7.60 12.45
N GLU A 163 -6.47 -7.73 13.45
CA GLU A 163 -6.82 -8.25 14.77
C GLU A 163 -7.79 -7.30 15.50
N SER A 164 -7.61 -5.98 15.36
CA SER A 164 -8.53 -4.99 15.94
C SER A 164 -9.94 -5.14 15.39
N GLU A 165 -10.09 -5.27 14.07
CA GLU A 165 -11.41 -5.42 13.44
C GLU A 165 -12.02 -6.80 13.69
N LYS A 166 -11.21 -7.86 13.68
CA LYS A 166 -11.65 -9.24 13.95
C LYS A 166 -12.28 -9.40 15.34
N ASN A 167 -11.80 -8.62 16.31
CA ASN A 167 -12.26 -8.67 17.70
C ASN A 167 -13.46 -7.74 17.98
N LYS A 168 -13.89 -6.92 17.01
CA LYS A 168 -15.06 -6.04 17.17
C LYS A 168 -16.35 -6.83 16.96
N LEU A 169 -17.37 -6.50 17.76
CA LEU A 169 -18.73 -7.02 17.56
C LEU A 169 -19.29 -6.60 16.19
N ASN A 170 -18.99 -5.36 15.78
CA ASN A 170 -19.36 -4.79 14.49
C ASN A 170 -18.08 -4.29 13.79
N PRO A 171 -17.43 -5.13 12.98
CA PRO A 171 -16.29 -4.71 12.16
C PRO A 171 -16.68 -3.60 11.18
N ARG A 172 -15.74 -2.70 10.88
CA ARG A 172 -15.99 -1.59 9.93
C ARG A 172 -15.99 -2.06 8.47
N PHE A 173 -15.39 -3.21 8.20
CA PHE A 173 -15.25 -3.79 6.86
C PHE A 173 -15.17 -5.31 6.94
N GLU A 174 -15.43 -5.96 5.81
CA GLU A 174 -15.37 -7.42 5.71
C GLU A 174 -13.93 -7.93 5.83
N LEU A 175 -13.74 -8.96 6.65
CA LEU A 175 -12.44 -9.63 6.82
C LEU A 175 -12.47 -11.01 6.17
N ASP A 176 -11.37 -11.34 5.51
CA ASP A 176 -11.12 -12.67 5.00
C ASP A 176 -10.11 -13.40 5.92
N PRO A 177 -10.45 -14.58 6.47
CA PRO A 177 -9.54 -15.36 7.31
C PRO A 177 -8.18 -15.67 6.65
N ARG A 178 -8.13 -15.65 5.31
CA ARG A 178 -6.90 -15.91 4.54
C ARG A 178 -5.88 -14.78 4.71
N PHE A 179 -6.30 -13.57 5.03
CA PHE A 179 -5.37 -12.46 5.25
C PHE A 179 -4.44 -12.69 6.45
N GLU A 180 -4.83 -13.55 7.39
CA GLU A 180 -4.08 -13.86 8.61
C GLU A 180 -2.90 -14.81 8.37
N ASN A 181 -3.06 -15.80 7.49
CA ASN A 181 -2.14 -16.93 7.40
C ASN A 181 -1.74 -17.33 5.97
N ASP A 182 -2.32 -16.71 4.93
CA ASP A 182 -1.99 -17.02 3.54
C ASP A 182 -0.70 -16.28 3.14
N TYR A 183 0.31 -17.06 2.75
CA TYR A 183 1.58 -16.56 2.18
C TYR A 183 1.63 -16.75 0.65
N THR A 184 0.58 -17.31 0.04
CA THR A 184 0.46 -17.46 -1.42
C THR A 184 -0.15 -16.22 -2.04
N TYR A 185 0.51 -15.07 -1.86
CA TYR A 185 -0.01 -13.75 -2.18
C TYR A 185 -0.52 -13.60 -3.62
N SER A 186 0.18 -14.11 -4.64
CA SER A 186 -0.31 -14.04 -6.02
C SER A 186 -1.64 -14.78 -6.21
N SER A 187 -1.81 -15.95 -5.60
CA SER A 187 -3.07 -16.71 -5.63
C SER A 187 -4.19 -15.98 -4.87
N LEU A 188 -3.86 -15.41 -3.71
CA LEU A 188 -4.78 -14.60 -2.92
C LEU A 188 -5.28 -13.39 -3.72
N PHE A 189 -4.39 -12.59 -4.30
CA PHE A 189 -4.77 -11.41 -5.08
C PHE A 189 -5.55 -11.77 -6.35
N ARG A 190 -5.16 -12.82 -7.08
CA ARG A 190 -5.90 -13.27 -8.27
C ARG A 190 -7.35 -13.65 -7.92
N ARG A 191 -7.56 -14.25 -6.76
CA ARG A 191 -8.89 -14.60 -6.26
C ARG A 191 -9.69 -13.36 -5.83
N LEU A 192 -9.08 -12.43 -5.10
CA LEU A 192 -9.74 -11.20 -4.66
C LEU A 192 -10.15 -10.33 -5.86
N PHE A 193 -9.26 -10.19 -6.84
CA PHE A 193 -9.46 -9.33 -8.00
C PHE A 193 -10.01 -10.06 -9.22
N HIS A 194 -10.44 -11.32 -9.08
CA HIS A 194 -10.88 -12.18 -10.19
C HIS A 194 -11.92 -11.51 -11.11
N ASN A 195 -12.91 -10.83 -10.51
CA ASN A 195 -13.97 -10.13 -11.27
C ASN A 195 -13.43 -8.94 -12.08
N HIS A 196 -12.33 -8.33 -11.63
CA HIS A 196 -11.68 -7.22 -12.31
C HIS A 196 -10.66 -7.67 -13.36
N LEU A 197 -10.16 -8.90 -13.25
CA LEU A 197 -9.16 -9.49 -14.16
C LEU A 197 -9.76 -10.20 -15.39
N LYS A 198 -11.07 -10.42 -15.41
CA LYS A 198 -11.79 -11.11 -16.50
C LYS A 198 -12.38 -10.16 -17.56
N ASN A 199 -12.37 -8.86 -17.31
CA ASN A 199 -12.82 -7.81 -18.22
C ASN A 199 -11.62 -7.10 -18.86
#